data_AF-A0A8J7IQJ9-F1
#
_entry.id   AF-A0A8J7IQJ9-F1
#
_cell.length_a   1.000
_cell.length_b   1.000
_cell.length_c   1.000
_cell.angle_alpha   90.00
_cell.angle_beta   90.00
_cell.angle_gamma   90.00
#
_symmetry.space_group_name_H-M   'P 1'
#
loop_
_entity.id
_entity.type
_entity.pdbx_description
1 polymer ?
#
loop_
_entity_poly.entity_id
_entity_poly.type
_entity_poly.pdbx_seq_one_letter_code
_entity_poly.pdbx_strand_id
1 'polypeptide(L)'
;MTADELQQMTRTLIRRGVPVAQARRLTRELAAHAEDIEEELLLSGASPEEARRKARVRLGNAGELVDTFCRSFAEASVFGRFPLLTFVLLPALSFALIPIGTIGVGKLGNLVLDYLQLHGITYSYLQIQDFDQRFFQAYTAIFSIPMSLVFVTLCSRRVRSMKWGAVAATMLSIGGALAVASLSIAPPLRPGAYVSGNLSLGFGFSGTLTGEQWLRAVVPLLVFLLSYAGNIRHGYLVRGRRS
;
A
#
# COMPACT_ATOMS: atom_id res chain seq x y z
N MET A 1 15.55 -22.70 -23.56
CA MET A 1 15.82 -22.34 -22.14
C MET A 1 15.80 -23.61 -21.31
N THR A 2 16.58 -23.72 -20.23
CA THR A 2 16.43 -24.87 -19.31
C THR A 2 15.21 -24.71 -18.40
N ALA A 3 14.72 -25.83 -17.85
CA ALA A 3 13.69 -25.83 -16.82
C ALA A 3 14.11 -24.97 -15.60
N ASP A 4 15.40 -25.01 -15.24
CA ASP A 4 15.95 -24.23 -14.14
C ASP A 4 15.91 -22.72 -14.41
N GLU A 5 16.26 -22.28 -15.63
CA GLU A 5 16.17 -20.88 -16.06
C GLU A 5 14.72 -20.38 -15.99
N LEU A 6 13.76 -21.17 -16.47
CA LEU A 6 12.33 -20.86 -16.40
C LEU A 6 11.82 -20.79 -14.96
N GLN A 7 12.28 -21.68 -14.08
CA GLN A 7 11.92 -21.66 -12.67
C GLN A 7 12.50 -20.43 -11.96
N GLN A 8 13.76 -20.07 -12.24
CA GLN A 8 14.40 -18.87 -11.72
C GLN A 8 13.70 -17.60 -12.24
N MET A 9 13.31 -17.57 -13.51
CA MET A 9 12.52 -16.49 -14.09
C MET A 9 11.17 -16.34 -13.38
N THR A 10 10.45 -17.45 -13.17
CA THR A 10 9.17 -17.47 -12.44
C THR A 10 9.33 -16.87 -11.04
N ARG A 11 10.32 -17.34 -10.27
CA ARG A 11 10.61 -16.82 -8.92
C ARG A 11 10.93 -15.33 -8.95
N THR A 12 11.68 -14.87 -9.95
CA THR A 12 12.07 -13.47 -10.10
C THR A 12 10.86 -12.59 -10.42
N LEU A 13 9.99 -13.01 -11.34
CA LEU A 13 8.74 -12.30 -11.66
C LEU A 13 7.83 -12.18 -10.43
N ILE A 14 7.67 -13.27 -9.67
CA ILE A 14 6.87 -13.26 -8.42
C ILE A 14 7.47 -12.31 -7.39
N ARG A 15 8.79 -12.36 -7.18
CA ARG A 15 9.49 -11.46 -6.26
C ARG A 15 9.33 -9.98 -6.65
N ARG A 16 9.19 -9.71 -7.95
CA ARG A 16 8.93 -8.37 -8.51
C ARG A 16 7.44 -8.00 -8.57
N GLY A 17 6.57 -8.79 -7.95
CA GLY A 17 5.15 -8.44 -7.76
C GLY A 17 4.23 -8.85 -8.90
N VAL A 18 4.68 -9.67 -9.86
CA VAL A 18 3.80 -10.31 -10.85
C VAL A 18 2.99 -11.41 -10.15
N PRO A 19 1.65 -11.48 -10.33
CA PRO A 19 0.83 -12.53 -9.73
C PRO A 19 1.31 -13.93 -10.13
N VAL A 20 1.30 -14.88 -9.17
CA VAL A 20 1.85 -16.24 -9.37
C VAL A 20 1.26 -16.94 -10.60
N ALA A 21 -0.06 -16.86 -10.79
CA ALA A 21 -0.73 -17.46 -11.94
C ALA A 21 -0.24 -16.86 -13.28
N GLN A 22 -0.03 -15.54 -13.33
CA GLN A 22 0.46 -14.86 -14.52
C GLN A 22 1.93 -15.15 -14.78
N ALA A 23 2.78 -15.14 -13.74
CA ALA A 23 4.19 -15.51 -13.88
C ALA A 23 4.35 -16.93 -14.43
N ARG A 24 3.59 -17.90 -13.90
CA ARG A 24 3.57 -19.29 -14.40
C ARG A 24 3.00 -19.41 -15.80
N ARG A 25 2.02 -18.58 -16.17
CA ARG A 25 1.49 -18.56 -17.54
C ARG A 25 2.54 -18.05 -18.52
N LEU A 26 3.17 -16.91 -18.22
CA LEU A 26 4.20 -16.31 -19.06
C LEU A 26 5.40 -17.24 -19.28
N THR A 27 5.89 -17.91 -18.22
CA THR A 27 7.01 -18.83 -18.38
C THR A 27 6.64 -20.10 -19.15
N ARG A 28 5.38 -20.57 -19.06
CA ARG A 28 4.90 -21.66 -19.92
C ARG A 28 4.80 -21.23 -21.38
N GLU A 29 4.30 -20.03 -21.66
CA GLU A 29 4.23 -19.48 -23.01
C GLU A 29 5.64 -19.30 -23.61
N LEU A 30 6.63 -18.85 -22.82
CA LEU A 30 8.03 -18.79 -23.26
C LEU A 30 8.65 -20.17 -23.50
N ALA A 31 8.30 -21.17 -22.69
CA ALA A 31 8.78 -22.53 -22.89
C ALA A 31 8.25 -23.12 -24.21
N ALA A 32 6.95 -22.98 -24.45
CA ALA A 32 6.32 -23.40 -25.71
C ALA A 32 6.95 -22.66 -26.91
N HIS A 33 7.17 -21.34 -26.82
CA HIS A 33 7.81 -20.61 -27.89
C HIS A 33 9.27 -21.04 -28.14
N ALA A 34 9.99 -21.44 -27.09
CA ALA A 34 11.32 -22.01 -27.23
C ALA A 34 11.29 -23.34 -27.98
N GLU A 35 10.32 -24.20 -27.67
CA GLU A 35 10.10 -25.48 -28.33
C GLU A 35 9.75 -25.26 -29.82
N ASP A 36 8.86 -24.32 -30.14
CA ASP A 36 8.51 -23.97 -31.52
C ASP A 36 9.74 -23.54 -32.34
N ILE A 37 10.61 -22.70 -31.76
CA ILE A 37 11.85 -22.24 -32.43
C ILE A 37 12.83 -23.40 -32.60
N GLU A 38 12.96 -24.28 -31.60
CA GLU A 38 13.82 -25.47 -31.71
C GLU A 38 13.34 -26.40 -32.82
N GLU A 39 12.03 -26.64 -32.92
CA GLU A 39 11.43 -27.47 -33.97
C GLU A 39 11.64 -26.86 -35.37
N GLU A 40 11.40 -25.55 -35.54
CA GLU A 40 11.67 -24.84 -36.80
C GLU A 40 13.13 -25.01 -37.26
N LEU A 41 14.07 -24.91 -36.33
CA LEU A 41 15.51 -25.04 -36.61
C LEU A 41 15.91 -26.48 -36.93
N LEU A 42 15.31 -27.47 -36.26
CA LEU A 42 15.50 -28.89 -36.56
C LEU A 42 14.98 -29.24 -37.96
N LEU A 43 13.79 -28.76 -38.33
CA LEU A 43 13.22 -28.93 -39.66
C LEU A 43 14.08 -28.26 -40.75
N SER A 44 14.79 -27.19 -40.38
CA SER A 44 15.75 -26.50 -41.25
C SER A 44 17.13 -27.20 -41.34
N GLY A 45 17.28 -28.38 -40.75
CA GLY A 45 18.49 -29.20 -40.82
C GLY A 45 19.57 -28.87 -39.77
N ALA A 46 19.27 -28.07 -38.76
CA ALA A 46 20.20 -27.85 -37.65
C ALA A 46 20.32 -29.10 -36.77
N SER A 47 21.48 -29.32 -36.15
CA SER A 47 21.62 -30.36 -35.13
C SER A 47 20.83 -29.97 -33.86
N PRO A 48 20.41 -30.93 -33.01
CA PRO A 48 19.67 -30.62 -31.79
C PRO A 48 20.39 -29.66 -30.83
N GLU A 49 21.70 -29.77 -30.69
CA GLU A 49 22.49 -28.85 -29.86
C GLU A 49 22.56 -27.44 -30.45
N GLU A 50 22.71 -27.36 -31.77
CA GLU A 50 22.75 -26.08 -32.46
C GLU A 50 21.38 -25.38 -32.48
N ALA A 51 20.30 -26.15 -32.67
CA ALA A 51 18.92 -25.66 -32.58
C ALA A 51 18.64 -25.05 -31.21
N ARG A 52 18.97 -25.77 -30.12
CA ARG A 52 18.85 -25.27 -28.73
C ARG A 52 19.64 -24.00 -28.48
N ARG A 53 20.88 -23.93 -28.97
CA ARG A 53 21.74 -22.75 -28.82
C ARG A 53 21.15 -21.56 -29.58
N LYS A 54 20.74 -21.74 -30.82
CA LYS A 54 20.13 -20.68 -31.66
C LYS A 54 18.79 -20.22 -31.11
N ALA A 55 17.96 -21.14 -30.59
CA ALA A 55 16.69 -20.79 -29.94
C ALA A 55 16.89 -19.90 -28.71
N ARG A 56 17.88 -20.20 -27.86
CA ARG A 56 18.26 -19.33 -26.73
C ARG A 56 18.68 -17.93 -27.18
N VAL A 57 19.46 -17.83 -28.25
CA VAL A 57 19.90 -16.53 -28.79
C VAL A 57 18.70 -15.74 -29.34
N ARG A 58 17.77 -16.39 -30.06
CA ARG A 58 16.55 -15.75 -30.58
C ARG A 58 15.60 -15.26 -29.49
N LEU A 59 15.44 -16.02 -28.40
CA LEU A 59 14.60 -15.62 -27.25
C LEU A 59 15.15 -14.42 -26.48
N GLY A 60 16.45 -14.17 -26.57
CA GLY A 60 17.11 -13.05 -25.90
C GLY A 60 17.46 -13.34 -24.43
N ASN A 61 17.88 -12.30 -23.72
CA ASN A 61 18.35 -12.42 -22.34
C ASN A 61 17.18 -12.55 -21.36
N ALA A 62 17.17 -13.61 -20.54
CA ALA A 62 16.14 -13.83 -19.52
C ALA A 62 15.95 -12.65 -18.57
N GLY A 63 17.02 -11.92 -18.24
CA GLY A 63 16.94 -10.71 -17.42
C GLY A 63 16.18 -9.57 -18.09
N GLU A 64 16.41 -9.35 -19.39
CA GLU A 64 15.73 -8.32 -20.18
C GLU A 64 14.25 -8.68 -20.40
N LEU A 65 13.96 -9.96 -20.63
CA LEU A 65 12.60 -10.47 -20.69
C LEU A 65 11.85 -10.19 -19.37
N VAL A 66 12.45 -10.52 -18.22
CA VAL A 66 11.86 -10.20 -16.91
C VAL A 66 11.59 -8.72 -16.75
N ASP A 67 12.55 -7.86 -17.09
CA ASP A 67 12.40 -6.40 -16.99
C ASP A 67 11.25 -5.90 -17.88
N THR A 68 11.16 -6.41 -19.11
CA THR A 68 10.12 -6.07 -20.09
C THR A 68 8.73 -6.50 -19.62
N PHE A 69 8.58 -7.74 -19.15
CA PHE A 69 7.29 -8.23 -18.62
C PHE A 69 6.87 -7.45 -17.36
N CYS A 70 7.80 -7.14 -16.46
CA CYS A 70 7.48 -6.34 -15.28
C CYS A 70 6.99 -4.95 -15.65
N ARG A 71 7.60 -4.30 -16.66
CA ARG A 71 7.19 -2.98 -17.15
C ARG A 71 5.80 -3.03 -17.78
N SER A 72 5.59 -3.97 -18.71
CA SER A 72 4.29 -4.16 -19.37
C SER A 72 3.17 -4.45 -18.36
N PHE A 73 3.44 -5.31 -17.37
CA PHE A 73 2.47 -5.59 -16.31
C PHE A 73 2.19 -4.38 -15.42
N ALA A 74 3.22 -3.60 -15.08
CA ALA A 74 3.05 -2.38 -14.31
C ALA A 74 2.14 -1.40 -15.06
N GLU A 75 2.40 -1.16 -16.35
CA GLU A 75 1.63 -0.26 -17.23
C GLU A 75 0.19 -0.71 -17.44
N ALA A 76 -0.05 -2.02 -17.56
CA ALA A 76 -1.39 -2.59 -17.71
C ALA A 76 -2.25 -2.45 -16.44
N SER A 77 -1.64 -2.29 -15.27
CA SER A 77 -2.37 -2.19 -14.02
C SER A 77 -2.98 -0.81 -13.78
N VAL A 78 -4.15 -0.75 -13.13
CA VAL A 78 -4.81 0.54 -12.78
C VAL A 78 -3.88 1.48 -12.02
N PHE A 79 -3.09 0.93 -11.09
CA PHE A 79 -2.09 1.67 -10.32
C PHE A 79 -0.95 2.24 -11.18
N GLY A 80 -0.62 1.56 -12.29
CA GLY A 80 0.30 2.02 -13.32
C GLY A 80 -0.35 2.98 -14.31
N ARG A 81 -1.63 2.85 -14.62
CA ARG A 81 -2.26 3.74 -15.59
C ARG A 81 -2.56 5.12 -15.00
N PHE A 82 -2.94 5.18 -13.71
CA PHE A 82 -3.37 6.41 -13.06
C PHE A 82 -2.60 6.67 -11.73
N PRO A 83 -1.34 7.14 -11.80
CA PRO A 83 -0.54 7.41 -10.61
C PRO A 83 -1.16 8.48 -9.71
N LEU A 84 -1.71 9.55 -10.30
CA LEU A 84 -2.37 10.62 -9.55
C LEU A 84 -3.57 10.08 -8.76
N LEU A 85 -4.41 9.26 -9.40
CA LEU A 85 -5.55 8.64 -8.74
C LEU A 85 -5.09 7.74 -7.58
N THR A 86 -4.02 6.99 -7.77
CA THR A 86 -3.54 6.02 -6.78
C THR A 86 -2.79 6.67 -5.62
N PHE A 87 -1.88 7.59 -5.90
CA PHE A 87 -0.92 8.10 -4.92
C PHE A 87 -1.27 9.49 -4.40
N VAL A 88 -2.30 10.13 -4.94
CA VAL A 88 -2.83 11.41 -4.43
C VAL A 88 -4.26 11.21 -3.97
N LEU A 89 -5.16 10.75 -4.84
CA LEU A 89 -6.58 10.63 -4.50
C LEU A 89 -6.84 9.53 -3.48
N LEU A 90 -6.23 8.34 -3.62
CA LEU A 90 -6.50 7.24 -2.67
C LEU A 90 -6.04 7.54 -1.23
N PRO A 91 -4.83 8.10 -0.97
CA PRO A 91 -4.48 8.60 0.36
C PRO A 91 -5.48 9.64 0.87
N ALA A 92 -5.88 10.60 0.04
CA ALA A 92 -6.85 11.63 0.42
C ALA A 92 -8.21 11.01 0.81
N LEU A 93 -8.71 10.07 0.00
CA LEU A 93 -9.95 9.33 0.28
C LEU A 93 -9.82 8.43 1.52
N SER A 94 -8.63 7.92 1.83
CA SER A 94 -8.44 7.12 3.04
C SER A 94 -8.71 7.92 4.32
N PHE A 95 -8.52 9.25 4.31
CA PHE A 95 -8.92 10.12 5.42
C PHE A 95 -10.44 10.19 5.60
N ALA A 96 -11.23 9.97 4.55
CA ALA A 96 -12.68 9.87 4.67
C ALA A 96 -13.13 8.53 5.30
N LEU A 97 -12.27 7.50 5.32
CA LEU A 97 -12.56 6.23 6.00
C LEU A 97 -12.28 6.28 7.51
N ILE A 98 -11.33 7.10 7.93
CA ILE A 98 -11.01 7.33 9.34
C ILE A 98 -12.24 7.67 10.18
N PRO A 99 -13.08 8.66 9.82
CA PRO A 99 -14.26 9.01 10.60
C PRO A 99 -15.28 7.88 10.66
N ILE A 100 -15.41 7.09 9.60
CA ILE A 100 -16.31 5.92 9.60
C ILE A 100 -15.84 4.90 10.64
N GLY A 101 -14.53 4.63 10.69
CA GLY A 101 -13.93 3.77 11.72
C GLY A 101 -14.15 4.32 13.13
N THR A 102 -13.97 5.63 13.32
CA THR A 102 -14.09 6.24 14.65
C THR A 102 -15.53 6.33 15.13
N ILE A 103 -16.51 6.56 14.26
CA ILE A 103 -17.93 6.47 14.60
C ILE A 103 -18.28 5.03 15.03
N GLY A 104 -17.79 4.03 14.28
CA GLY A 104 -18.02 2.63 14.58
C GLY A 104 -17.50 2.24 15.96
N VAL A 105 -16.26 2.63 16.28
CA VAL A 105 -15.66 2.34 17.59
C VAL A 105 -16.25 3.21 18.71
N GLY A 106 -16.56 4.48 18.45
CA GLY A 106 -17.24 5.35 19.41
C GLY A 106 -18.62 4.79 19.82
N LYS A 107 -19.38 4.23 18.87
CA LYS A 107 -20.62 3.51 19.21
C LYS A 107 -20.38 2.28 20.09
N LEU A 108 -19.30 1.53 19.83
CA LEU A 108 -18.92 0.42 20.69
C LEU A 108 -18.51 0.89 22.09
N GLY A 109 -17.77 2.00 22.18
CA GLY A 109 -17.42 2.66 23.43
C GLY A 109 -18.65 3.07 24.23
N ASN A 110 -19.64 3.67 23.58
CA ASN A 110 -20.91 4.03 24.21
C ASN A 110 -21.65 2.79 24.76
N LEU A 111 -21.68 1.67 24.03
CA LEU A 111 -22.26 0.43 24.55
C LEU A 111 -21.55 -0.08 25.80
N VAL A 112 -20.22 0.04 25.85
CA VAL A 112 -19.42 -0.32 27.03
C VAL A 112 -19.71 0.63 28.20
N LEU A 113 -19.80 1.93 27.93
CA LEU A 113 -20.12 2.94 28.96
C LEU A 113 -21.53 2.73 29.52
N ASP A 114 -22.52 2.47 28.68
CA ASP A 114 -23.88 2.12 29.10
C ASP A 114 -23.88 0.87 29.98
N TYR A 115 -23.11 -0.16 29.59
CA TYR A 115 -22.94 -1.37 30.40
C TYR A 115 -22.31 -1.05 31.77
N LEU A 116 -21.30 -0.19 31.84
CA LEU A 116 -20.65 0.19 33.10
C LEU A 116 -21.56 1.03 34.00
N GLN A 117 -22.38 1.91 33.40
CA GLN A 117 -23.40 2.67 34.14
C GLN A 117 -24.45 1.76 34.78
N LEU A 118 -24.89 0.70 34.08
CA LEU A 118 -25.78 -0.31 34.65
C LEU A 118 -25.18 -1.02 35.87
N HIS A 119 -23.85 -1.06 35.98
CA HIS A 119 -23.12 -1.64 37.12
C HIS A 119 -22.72 -0.58 38.18
N GLY A 120 -23.31 0.60 38.14
CA GLY A 120 -23.14 1.65 39.15
C GLY A 120 -21.88 2.50 38.99
N ILE A 121 -21.14 2.36 37.88
CA ILE A 121 -19.97 3.19 37.60
C ILE A 121 -20.42 4.44 36.86
N THR A 122 -20.30 5.60 37.51
CA THR A 122 -20.66 6.89 36.93
C THR A 122 -19.47 7.56 36.28
N TYR A 123 -19.69 8.11 35.08
CA TYR A 123 -18.70 8.86 34.31
C TYR A 123 -19.25 10.26 34.04
N SER A 124 -18.37 11.26 34.08
CA SER A 124 -18.73 12.61 33.66
C SER A 124 -18.73 12.73 32.14
N TYR A 125 -19.59 13.59 31.59
CA TYR A 125 -19.66 13.87 30.15
C TYR A 125 -18.29 14.32 29.58
N LEU A 126 -17.53 15.10 30.34
CA LEU A 126 -16.19 15.55 29.95
C LEU A 126 -15.21 14.38 29.75
N GLN A 127 -15.29 13.34 30.59
CA GLN A 127 -14.43 12.16 30.44
C GLN A 127 -14.75 11.35 29.17
N ILE A 128 -16.02 11.31 28.76
CA ILE A 128 -16.44 10.63 27.53
C ILE A 128 -15.92 11.38 26.31
N GLN A 129 -16.07 12.72 26.31
CA GLN A 129 -15.58 13.56 25.22
C GLN A 129 -14.04 13.51 25.08
N ASP A 130 -13.32 13.54 26.21
CA ASP A 130 -11.87 13.40 26.24
C ASP A 130 -11.42 12.02 25.73
N PHE A 131 -12.15 10.95 26.09
CA PHE A 131 -11.88 9.60 25.61
C PHE A 131 -12.06 9.50 24.09
N ASP A 132 -13.17 9.99 23.55
CA ASP A 132 -13.44 9.95 22.11
C ASP A 132 -12.39 10.73 21.31
N GLN A 133 -11.99 11.90 21.80
CA GLN A 133 -10.96 12.71 21.16
C GLN A 133 -9.60 12.00 21.16
N ARG A 134 -9.16 11.47 22.31
CA ARG A 134 -7.89 10.74 22.42
C ARG A 134 -7.91 9.45 21.60
N PHE A 135 -9.03 8.75 21.57
CA PHE A 135 -9.23 7.56 20.75
C PHE A 135 -9.10 7.90 19.26
N PHE A 136 -9.75 8.96 18.79
CA PHE A 136 -9.63 9.44 17.41
C PHE A 136 -8.17 9.75 17.03
N GLN A 137 -7.45 10.44 17.92
CA GLN A 137 -6.04 10.76 17.73
C GLN A 137 -5.15 9.51 17.68
N ALA A 138 -5.37 8.55 18.57
CA ALA A 138 -4.64 7.29 18.55
C ALA A 138 -4.94 6.47 17.29
N TYR A 139 -6.21 6.38 16.90
CA TYR A 139 -6.64 5.65 15.71
C TYR A 139 -6.05 6.24 14.43
N THR A 140 -6.09 7.57 14.27
CA THR A 140 -5.49 8.25 13.11
C THR A 140 -3.97 8.01 13.03
N ALA A 141 -3.27 8.07 14.16
CA ALA A 141 -1.83 7.79 14.20
C ALA A 141 -1.53 6.33 13.82
N ILE A 142 -2.25 5.37 14.41
CA ILE A 142 -2.08 3.93 14.12
C ILE A 142 -2.42 3.62 12.66
N PHE A 143 -3.50 4.19 12.11
CA PHE A 143 -3.95 3.93 10.74
C PHE A 143 -2.99 4.49 9.67
N SER A 144 -2.26 5.55 9.99
CA SER A 144 -1.28 6.15 9.07
C SER A 144 -0.12 5.20 8.73
N ILE A 145 0.26 4.32 9.66
CA ILE A 145 1.36 3.35 9.50
C ILE A 145 1.07 2.30 8.42
N PRO A 146 0.00 1.47 8.51
CA PRO A 146 -0.29 0.46 7.51
C PRO A 146 -0.57 1.08 6.15
N MET A 147 -1.23 2.24 6.07
CA MET A 147 -1.44 2.94 4.80
C MET A 147 -0.11 3.34 4.15
N SER A 148 0.82 3.89 4.93
CA SER A 148 2.17 4.23 4.45
C SER A 148 2.91 2.99 3.94
N LEU A 149 2.84 1.88 4.69
CA LEU A 149 3.44 0.60 4.27
C LEU A 149 2.82 0.06 2.98
N VAL A 150 1.51 0.15 2.82
CA VAL A 150 0.81 -0.26 1.59
C VAL A 150 1.29 0.56 0.41
N PHE A 151 1.32 1.90 0.49
CA PHE A 151 1.76 2.74 -0.62
C PHE A 151 3.25 2.57 -0.96
N VAL A 152 4.10 2.45 0.06
CA VAL A 152 5.52 2.13 -0.10
C VAL A 152 5.69 0.78 -0.81
N THR A 153 4.93 -0.23 -0.39
CA THR A 153 5.00 -1.58 -0.98
C THR A 153 4.49 -1.58 -2.41
N LEU A 154 3.42 -0.82 -2.70
CA LEU A 154 2.93 -0.64 -4.06
C LEU A 154 3.97 0.05 -4.94
N CYS A 155 4.65 1.09 -4.43
CA CYS A 155 5.72 1.77 -5.17
C CYS A 155 6.93 0.86 -5.43
N SER A 156 7.39 0.14 -4.40
CA SER A 156 8.56 -0.72 -4.49
C SER A 156 8.32 -1.94 -5.38
N ARG A 157 7.09 -2.48 -5.41
CA ARG A 157 6.74 -3.65 -6.23
C ARG A 157 6.31 -3.30 -7.65
N ARG A 158 5.64 -2.17 -7.89
CA ARG A 158 5.07 -1.83 -9.22
C ARG A 158 6.00 -0.99 -10.10
N VAL A 159 7.32 -1.01 -9.81
CA VAL A 159 8.41 -0.41 -10.63
C VAL A 159 8.21 1.09 -10.93
N ARG A 160 7.44 1.79 -10.10
CA ARG A 160 7.34 3.25 -10.21
C ARG A 160 8.40 3.92 -9.38
N SER A 161 8.93 5.03 -9.89
CA SER A 161 9.96 5.80 -9.21
C SER A 161 9.50 6.11 -7.77
N MET A 162 10.41 5.99 -6.81
CA MET A 162 10.15 6.23 -5.39
C MET A 162 9.59 7.63 -5.09
N LYS A 163 9.66 8.56 -6.05
CA LYS A 163 8.99 9.87 -5.99
C LYS A 163 7.49 9.75 -5.70
N TRP A 164 6.80 8.76 -6.25
CA TRP A 164 5.36 8.56 -5.98
C TRP A 164 5.09 8.08 -4.56
N GLY A 165 6.01 7.30 -3.98
CA GLY A 165 5.95 6.92 -2.57
C GLY A 165 6.14 8.12 -1.67
N ALA A 166 7.07 9.02 -2.03
CA ALA A 166 7.26 10.28 -1.31
C ALA A 166 6.00 11.16 -1.38
N VAL A 167 5.39 11.31 -2.56
CA VAL A 167 4.13 12.06 -2.72
C VAL A 167 3.02 11.49 -1.85
N ALA A 168 2.81 10.17 -1.86
CA ALA A 168 1.80 9.54 -1.02
C ALA A 168 2.07 9.72 0.47
N ALA A 169 3.33 9.58 0.90
CA ALA A 169 3.73 9.83 2.29
C ALA A 169 3.48 11.28 2.69
N THR A 170 3.82 12.25 1.84
CA THR A 170 3.55 13.67 2.07
C THR A 170 2.05 13.95 2.16
N MET A 171 1.23 13.37 1.29
CA MET A 171 -0.24 13.51 1.36
C MET A 171 -0.80 12.94 2.66
N LEU A 172 -0.32 11.78 3.10
CA LEU A 172 -0.69 11.20 4.39
C LEU A 172 -0.23 12.06 5.58
N SER A 173 0.96 12.65 5.49
CA SER A 173 1.46 13.56 6.52
C SER A 173 0.64 14.83 6.64
N ILE A 174 0.32 15.47 5.50
CA ILE A 174 -0.50 16.67 5.46
C ILE A 174 -1.91 16.35 5.97
N GLY A 175 -2.52 15.28 5.46
CA GLY A 175 -3.84 14.86 5.92
C GLY A 175 -3.86 14.52 7.41
N GLY A 176 -2.86 13.82 7.93
CA GLY A 176 -2.75 13.47 9.34
C GLY A 176 -2.52 14.68 10.26
N ALA A 177 -1.74 15.67 9.81
CA ALA A 177 -1.50 16.91 10.54
C ALA A 177 -2.77 17.77 10.61
N LEU A 178 -3.48 17.88 9.49
CA LEU A 178 -4.63 18.75 9.35
C LEU A 178 -5.95 18.10 9.78
N ALA A 179 -6.02 16.77 9.88
CA ALA A 179 -7.24 16.06 10.23
C ALA A 179 -7.71 16.44 11.64
N VAL A 180 -8.89 17.07 11.68
CA VAL A 180 -9.64 17.39 12.87
C VAL A 180 -10.99 16.70 12.78
N ALA A 181 -11.35 15.99 13.84
CA ALA A 181 -12.70 15.52 14.06
C ALA A 181 -13.18 16.06 15.40
N SER A 182 -14.42 16.50 15.44
CA SER A 182 -15.09 16.78 16.70
C SER A 182 -16.46 16.12 16.69
N LEU A 183 -16.76 15.44 17.79
CA LEU A 183 -18.05 14.87 18.08
C LEU A 183 -18.63 15.65 19.26
N SER A 184 -19.74 16.33 19.04
CA SER A 184 -20.45 17.07 20.07
C SER A 184 -21.80 16.40 20.29
N ILE A 185 -21.97 15.76 21.44
CA ILE A 185 -23.22 15.07 21.79
C ILE A 185 -23.96 15.96 22.79
N ALA A 186 -25.08 16.56 22.40
CA ALA A 186 -25.85 17.35 23.35
C ALA A 186 -26.54 16.41 24.36
N PRO A 187 -26.44 16.66 25.69
CA PRO A 187 -27.14 15.86 26.67
C PRO A 187 -28.66 15.95 26.43
N PRO A 188 -29.41 14.86 26.67
CA PRO A 188 -30.86 14.86 26.47
C PRO A 188 -31.52 15.86 27.44
N LEU A 189 -32.26 16.82 26.90
CA LEU A 189 -32.94 17.87 27.68
C LEU A 189 -34.06 17.31 28.58
N ARG A 190 -34.56 16.11 28.29
CA ARG A 190 -35.60 15.42 29.07
C ARG A 190 -35.36 13.90 29.05
N PRO A 191 -35.73 13.17 30.12
CA PRO A 191 -35.76 11.70 30.10
C PRO A 191 -36.62 11.21 28.92
N GLY A 192 -36.04 10.38 28.05
CA GLY A 192 -36.71 9.86 26.83
C GLY A 192 -36.58 10.73 25.57
N ALA A 193 -35.90 11.89 25.64
CA ALA A 193 -35.61 12.69 24.45
C ALA A 193 -34.47 12.07 23.62
N TYR A 194 -34.56 12.18 22.30
CA TYR A 194 -33.47 11.78 21.40
C TYR A 194 -32.22 12.62 21.68
N VAL A 195 -31.09 11.92 21.79
CA VAL A 195 -29.78 12.56 21.87
C VAL A 195 -29.42 13.11 20.49
N SER A 196 -29.34 14.43 20.36
CA SER A 196 -28.85 15.07 19.15
C SER A 196 -27.32 15.23 19.24
N GLY A 197 -26.60 14.70 18.27
CA GLY A 197 -25.16 14.86 18.15
C GLY A 197 -24.79 15.52 16.83
N ASN A 198 -23.79 16.40 16.87
CA ASN A 198 -23.13 16.94 15.69
C ASN A 198 -21.79 16.24 15.52
N LEU A 199 -21.58 15.62 14.36
CA LEU A 199 -20.28 15.18 13.92
C LEU A 199 -19.73 16.22 12.94
N SER A 200 -18.57 16.80 13.25
CA SER A 200 -17.85 17.63 12.29
C SER A 200 -16.51 16.98 11.95
N LEU A 201 -16.21 17.02 10.66
CA LEU A 201 -14.98 16.52 10.08
C LEU A 201 -14.42 17.64 9.24
N GLY A 202 -13.15 17.94 9.46
CA GLY A 202 -12.53 19.06 8.79
C GLY A 202 -11.03 18.95 8.74
N PHE A 203 -10.48 19.90 8.00
CA PHE A 203 -9.07 20.19 8.01
C PHE A 203 -8.86 21.49 8.77
N GLY A 204 -8.14 21.42 9.88
CA GLY A 204 -7.88 22.56 10.75
C GLY A 204 -6.41 22.94 10.73
N PHE A 205 -6.14 24.23 10.64
CA PHE A 205 -4.80 24.78 10.87
C PHE A 205 -4.85 25.61 12.15
N SER A 206 -4.33 25.06 13.25
CA SER A 206 -3.94 25.89 14.39
C SER A 206 -2.54 26.42 14.09
N GLY A 207 -2.31 27.72 14.26
CA GLY A 207 -1.00 28.35 14.00
C GLY A 207 0.18 27.68 14.72
N THR A 208 -0.11 26.85 15.72
CA THR A 208 0.82 25.90 16.35
C THR A 208 0.27 24.49 16.21
N LEU A 209 1.07 23.57 15.65
CA LEU A 209 0.77 22.13 15.64
C LEU A 209 0.99 21.56 17.05
N THR A 210 0.02 20.79 17.55
CA THR A 210 0.20 20.02 18.79
C THR A 210 1.21 18.89 18.58
N GLY A 211 1.82 18.40 19.66
CA GLY A 211 2.78 17.28 19.57
C GLY A 211 2.19 16.03 18.89
N GLU A 212 0.89 15.81 19.05
CA GLU A 212 0.15 14.70 18.40
C GLU A 212 -0.06 14.93 16.90
N GLN A 213 -0.31 16.19 16.48
CA GLN A 213 -0.36 16.53 15.06
C GLN A 213 1.02 16.32 14.41
N TRP A 214 2.09 16.70 15.11
CA TRP A 214 3.46 16.43 14.67
C TRP A 214 3.74 14.94 14.51
N LEU A 215 3.35 14.12 15.49
CA LEU A 215 3.51 12.67 15.41
C LEU A 215 2.82 12.11 14.16
N ARG A 216 1.56 12.49 13.92
CA ARG A 216 0.77 12.06 12.75
C ARG A 216 1.38 12.54 11.42
N ALA A 217 1.98 13.73 11.41
CA ALA A 217 2.68 14.25 10.23
C ALA A 217 3.99 13.51 9.95
N VAL A 218 4.77 13.19 10.98
CA VAL A 218 6.13 12.67 10.83
C VAL A 218 6.15 11.17 10.56
N VAL A 219 5.21 10.40 11.15
CA VAL A 219 5.18 8.93 11.04
C VAL A 219 5.16 8.42 9.59
N PRO A 220 4.28 8.90 8.69
CA PRO A 220 4.28 8.46 7.29
C PRO A 220 5.62 8.70 6.57
N LEU A 221 6.25 9.85 6.82
CA LEU A 221 7.55 10.19 6.24
C LEU A 221 8.65 9.27 6.77
N LEU A 222 8.67 8.99 8.07
CA LEU A 222 9.66 8.08 8.67
C LEU A 222 9.50 6.66 8.11
N VAL A 223 8.28 6.16 8.01
CA VAL A 223 8.00 4.83 7.42
C VAL A 223 8.49 4.78 5.97
N PHE A 224 8.23 5.84 5.19
CA PHE A 224 8.74 5.95 3.82
C PHE A 224 10.27 5.98 3.77
N LEU A 225 10.93 6.81 4.58
CA LEU A 225 12.39 6.95 4.61
C LEU A 225 13.09 5.66 5.01
N LEU A 226 12.59 4.97 6.04
CA LEU A 226 13.13 3.68 6.48
C LEU A 226 13.00 2.63 5.38
N SER A 227 11.84 2.58 4.73
CA SER A 227 11.60 1.65 3.63
C SER A 227 12.41 1.97 2.38
N TYR A 228 12.62 3.26 2.11
CA TYR A 228 13.44 3.75 1.02
C TYR A 228 14.92 3.38 1.24
N ALA A 229 15.45 3.62 2.45
CA ALA A 229 16.81 3.23 2.82
C ALA A 229 17.02 1.70 2.72
N GLY A 230 16.05 0.90 3.15
CA GLY A 230 16.09 -0.56 3.01
C GLY A 230 16.11 -1.02 1.55
N ASN A 231 15.26 -0.43 0.70
CA ASN A 231 15.23 -0.75 -0.73
C ASN A 231 16.52 -0.35 -1.45
N ILE A 232 17.12 0.79 -1.11
CA ILE A 232 18.41 1.21 -1.67
C ILE A 232 19.49 0.17 -1.35
N ARG A 233 19.58 -0.28 -0.10
CA ARG A 233 20.57 -1.30 0.30
C ARG A 233 20.42 -2.58 -0.50
N HIS A 234 19.18 -3.04 -0.74
CA HIS A 234 18.95 -4.21 -1.58
C HIS A 234 19.22 -3.97 -3.08
N GLY A 235 18.94 -2.78 -3.60
CA GLY A 235 19.25 -2.42 -4.98
C GLY A 235 20.75 -2.42 -5.29
N TYR A 236 21.57 -1.86 -4.38
CA TYR A 236 23.03 -1.87 -4.52
C TYR A 236 23.62 -3.28 -4.44
N LEU A 237 23.12 -4.13 -3.54
CA LEU A 237 23.58 -5.52 -3.41
C LEU A 237 23.28 -6.37 -4.64
N VAL A 238 22.19 -6.09 -5.36
CA VAL A 238 21.82 -6.83 -6.58
C VAL A 238 22.60 -6.33 -7.80
N ARG A 239 22.95 -5.05 -7.89
CA ARG A 239 23.77 -4.51 -8.99
C ARG A 239 25.27 -4.82 -8.83
N GLY A 240 25.81 -4.81 -7.60
CA GLY A 240 27.23 -5.09 -7.35
C GLY A 240 27.66 -6.55 -7.56
N ARG A 241 26.73 -7.48 -7.80
CA ARG A 241 27.03 -8.90 -8.13
C ARG A 241 27.10 -9.18 -9.64
N ARG A 242 26.92 -8.15 -10.48
CA ARG A 242 26.97 -8.24 -11.95
C ARG A 242 28.19 -7.56 -12.57
N SER A 243 29.13 -7.09 -11.76
CA SER A 243 30.46 -6.62 -12.17
C SER A 243 31.51 -7.61 -11.70
#